data_AF-A0A7Y5FGR0-F1
#
_entry.id   AF-A0A7Y5FGR0-F1
#
_cell.length_a   1.000
_cell.length_b   1.000
_cell.length_c   1.000
_cell.angle_alpha   90.00
_cell.angle_beta   90.00
_cell.angle_gamma   90.00
#
_symmetry.space_group_name_H-M   'P 1'
#
loop_
_entity.id
_entity.type
_entity.pdbx_description
1 polymer ?
#
loop_
_entity_poly.entity_id
_entity_poly.type
_entity_poly.pdbx_seq_one_letter_code
_entity_poly.pdbx_strand_id
1 'polypeptide(L)'
;MFASDLSALYAQHVTGLSLRDVSIKWGNVTAACFQYGVHLKNFETVELTNVSAASSPANRDLPALFFEKGTDLRANLESQLYRTKQVTKRL
;
A
#
# COMPACT_ATOMS: atom_id res chain seq x y z
N MET A 1 -22.28 -4.98 -11.20
CA MET A 1 -21.67 -3.88 -10.43
C MET A 1 -20.21 -4.27 -10.22
N PHE A 2 -19.26 -3.54 -10.81
CA PHE A 2 -17.83 -3.84 -10.60
C PHE A 2 -17.46 -3.36 -9.20
N ALA A 3 -17.39 -4.29 -8.24
CA ALA A 3 -16.73 -4.01 -6.98
C ALA A 3 -15.22 -3.96 -7.27
N SER A 4 -14.72 -2.78 -7.62
CA SER A 4 -13.29 -2.53 -7.64
C SER A 4 -12.80 -2.50 -6.20
N ASP A 5 -11.74 -3.24 -5.93
CA ASP A 5 -11.07 -3.23 -4.63
C ASP A 5 -10.56 -1.81 -4.32
N LEU A 6 -10.96 -1.30 -3.16
CA LEU A 6 -10.68 0.06 -2.72
C LEU A 6 -9.57 0.04 -1.67
N SER A 7 -8.51 0.78 -1.95
CA SER A 7 -7.46 1.08 -0.97
C SER A 7 -7.64 2.51 -0.46
N ALA A 8 -7.22 2.80 0.77
CA ALA A 8 -7.29 4.18 1.28
C ALA A 8 -6.36 5.11 0.48
N LEU A 9 -5.18 4.62 0.10
CA LEU A 9 -4.32 5.24 -0.89
C LEU A 9 -4.04 4.24 -2.01
N TYR A 10 -4.35 4.64 -3.24
CA TYR A 10 -4.04 3.88 -4.44
C TYR A 10 -3.23 4.73 -5.42
N ALA A 11 -2.14 4.18 -5.96
CA ALA A 11 -1.43 4.79 -7.07
C ALA A 11 -0.96 3.73 -8.07
N GLN A 12 -1.06 4.05 -9.37
CA GLN A 12 -0.64 3.17 -10.44
C GLN A 12 0.07 3.93 -11.56
N HIS A 13 1.09 3.32 -12.20
CA HIS A 13 1.85 3.93 -13.30
C HIS A 13 2.55 5.24 -12.90
N VAL A 14 3.15 5.25 -11.70
CA VAL A 14 3.83 6.41 -11.14
C VAL A 14 5.34 6.24 -11.14
N THR A 15 6.05 7.34 -11.41
CA THR A 15 7.51 7.45 -11.30
C THR A 15 7.84 8.57 -10.32
N GLY A 16 8.72 8.29 -9.34
CA GLY A 16 9.19 9.29 -8.38
C GLY A 16 8.20 9.63 -7.25
N LEU A 17 7.35 8.69 -6.83
CA LEU A 17 6.43 8.92 -5.71
C LEU A 17 7.20 8.95 -4.39
N SER A 18 7.05 10.02 -3.61
CA SER A 18 7.59 10.11 -2.26
C SER A 18 6.46 10.36 -1.27
N LEU A 19 6.41 9.55 -0.21
CA LEU A 19 5.49 9.73 0.91
C LEU A 19 6.30 9.86 2.20
N ARG A 20 5.99 10.90 2.98
CA ARG A 20 6.68 11.23 4.23
C ARG A 20 5.67 11.54 5.32
N ASP A 21 5.86 10.94 6.50
CA ASP A 21 5.06 11.20 7.71
C ASP A 21 3.56 10.95 7.50
N VAL A 22 3.21 9.87 6.80
CA VAL A 22 1.83 9.51 6.48
C VAL A 22 1.30 8.48 7.47
N SER A 23 0.10 8.73 8.03
CA SER A 23 -0.63 7.74 8.84
C SER A 23 -2.05 7.53 8.31
N ILE A 24 -2.37 6.29 7.95
CA ILE A 24 -3.71 5.89 7.46
C ILE A 24 -4.40 5.06 8.53
N LYS A 25 -5.55 5.57 9.00
CA LYS A 25 -6.44 4.89 9.94
C LYS A 25 -7.83 4.77 9.34
N TRP A 26 -8.42 3.59 9.45
CA TRP A 26 -9.78 3.36 9.01
C TRP A 26 -10.78 3.78 10.09
N GLY A 27 -11.89 4.38 9.66
CA GLY A 27 -13.09 4.51 10.50
C GLY A 27 -13.85 3.18 10.58
N ASN A 28 -15.16 3.25 10.85
CA ASN A 28 -16.00 2.06 10.83
C ASN A 28 -16.34 1.68 9.38
N VAL A 29 -15.55 0.76 8.81
CA VAL A 29 -15.75 0.23 7.45
C VAL A 29 -16.12 -1.23 7.51
N THR A 30 -17.27 -1.58 6.94
CA THR A 30 -17.81 -2.94 6.89
C THR A 30 -17.93 -3.51 5.48
N ALA A 31 -17.85 -2.66 4.46
CA ALA A 31 -17.97 -3.10 3.08
C ALA A 31 -16.71 -3.86 2.63
N ALA A 32 -16.92 -5.07 2.11
CA ALA A 32 -15.84 -5.98 1.73
C ALA A 32 -14.97 -5.50 0.55
N CYS A 33 -15.39 -4.47 -0.18
CA CYS A 33 -14.58 -3.89 -1.25
C CYS A 33 -13.37 -3.10 -0.71
N PHE A 34 -13.35 -2.67 0.56
CA PHE A 34 -12.19 -1.98 1.13
C PHE A 34 -11.12 -2.97 1.60
N GLN A 35 -9.89 -2.84 1.10
CA GLN A 35 -8.83 -3.83 1.30
C GLN A 35 -7.59 -3.25 2.01
N TYR A 36 -6.73 -2.55 1.28
CA TYR A 36 -5.41 -2.15 1.74
C TYR A 36 -5.39 -0.71 2.23
N GLY A 37 -4.56 -0.41 3.23
CA GLY A 37 -4.27 0.98 3.60
C GLY A 37 -3.54 1.71 2.48
N VAL A 38 -2.47 1.12 1.94
CA VAL A 38 -1.76 1.62 0.76
C VAL A 38 -1.62 0.52 -0.26
N HIS A 39 -1.91 0.82 -1.52
CA HIS A 39 -1.65 -0.06 -2.65
C HIS A 39 -0.97 0.71 -3.78
N LEU A 40 0.26 0.31 -4.12
CA LEU A 40 1.01 0.86 -5.26
C LEU A 40 1.24 -0.23 -6.30
N LYS A 41 0.96 0.10 -7.56
CA LYS A 41 1.04 -0.83 -8.69
C LYS A 41 1.81 -0.23 -9.87
N ASN A 42 2.63 -1.01 -10.57
CA ASN A 42 3.34 -0.55 -11.77
C ASN A 42 4.12 0.76 -11.51
N PHE A 43 5.09 0.74 -10.60
CA PHE A 43 5.85 1.94 -10.21
C PHE A 43 7.34 1.79 -10.49
N GLU A 44 8.02 2.90 -10.78
CA GLU A 44 9.45 2.85 -11.07
C GLU A 44 10.30 3.18 -9.83
N THR A 45 10.07 4.35 -9.24
CA THR A 45 10.76 4.82 -8.01
C THR A 45 9.73 5.24 -6.98
N VAL A 46 9.81 4.62 -5.79
CA VAL A 46 8.97 4.94 -4.63
C VAL A 46 9.84 5.06 -3.39
N GLU A 47 9.68 6.16 -2.65
CA GLU A 47 10.30 6.35 -1.35
C GLU A 47 9.25 6.54 -0.25
N LEU A 48 9.31 5.71 0.79
CA LEU A 48 8.41 5.76 1.94
C LEU A 48 9.21 6.00 3.21
N THR A 49 9.00 7.16 3.83
CA THR A 49 9.64 7.55 5.10
C THR A 49 8.57 7.76 6.16
N ASN A 50 8.66 7.04 7.28
CA ASN A 50 7.71 7.15 8.39
C ASN A 50 6.24 7.00 7.96
N VAL A 51 5.95 5.95 7.20
CA VAL A 51 4.61 5.63 6.71
C VAL A 51 4.01 4.51 7.54
N SER A 52 2.82 4.76 8.09
CA SER A 52 2.03 3.76 8.83
C SER A 52 0.64 3.63 8.21
N ALA A 53 0.13 2.41 8.11
CA ALA A 53 -1.22 2.16 7.63
C ALA A 53 -1.79 0.91 8.31
N ALA A 54 -3.12 0.81 8.35
CA ALA A 54 -3.83 -0.40 8.75
C ALA A 54 -4.50 -1.06 7.54
N SER A 55 -4.69 -2.37 7.59
CA SER A 55 -5.62 -3.06 6.69
C SER A 55 -7.05 -2.64 7.01
N SER A 56 -7.92 -2.73 6.01
CA SER A 56 -9.34 -2.43 6.21
C SER A 56 -9.93 -3.32 7.30
N PRO A 57 -10.76 -2.77 8.22
CA PRO A 57 -11.46 -3.57 9.23
C PRO A 57 -12.34 -4.67 8.64
N ALA A 58 -12.80 -4.52 7.39
CA ALA A 58 -13.58 -5.50 6.66
C ALA A 58 -12.73 -6.64 6.05
N ASN A 59 -11.40 -6.46 5.94
CA ASN A 59 -10.47 -7.43 5.35
C ASN A 59 -9.14 -7.46 6.13
N ARG A 60 -9.21 -7.80 7.43
CA ARG A 60 -8.07 -7.69 8.36
C ARG A 60 -6.88 -8.60 8.00
N ASP A 61 -7.16 -9.71 7.31
CA ASP A 61 -6.15 -10.70 6.92
C ASP A 61 -5.28 -10.24 5.74
N LEU A 62 -5.67 -9.15 5.07
CA LEU A 62 -4.86 -8.54 4.03
C LEU A 62 -3.73 -7.68 4.65
N PRO A 63 -2.58 -7.54 3.95
CA PRO A 63 -1.51 -6.65 4.39
C PRO A 63 -1.99 -5.20 4.42
N ALA A 64 -1.46 -4.39 5.33
CA ALA A 64 -1.77 -2.96 5.37
C ALA A 64 -1.21 -2.21 4.15
N LEU A 65 -0.02 -2.62 3.69
CA LEU A 65 0.66 -2.05 2.54
C LEU A 65 0.87 -3.14 1.48
N PHE A 66 0.41 -2.89 0.25
CA PHE A 66 0.59 -3.80 -0.87
C PHE A 66 1.30 -3.11 -2.03
N PHE A 67 2.38 -3.72 -2.51
CA PHE A 67 3.18 -3.18 -3.60
C PHE A 67 3.30 -4.23 -4.69
N GLU A 68 2.94 -3.90 -5.93
CA GLU A 68 3.06 -4.82 -7.05
C GLU A 68 3.69 -4.20 -8.29
N LYS A 69 4.50 -5.02 -8.99
CA LYS A 69 5.12 -4.66 -10.29
C LYS A 69 5.96 -3.38 -10.20
N GLY A 70 6.94 -3.35 -9.31
CA GLY A 70 7.78 -2.17 -9.06
C GLY A 70 9.29 -2.43 -9.16
N THR A 71 10.11 -1.39 -9.34
CA THR A 71 11.56 -1.58 -9.58
C THR A 71 12.50 -0.96 -8.53
N ASP A 72 12.16 0.17 -7.91
CA ASP A 72 13.00 0.85 -6.91
C ASP A 72 12.13 1.30 -5.72
N LEU A 73 11.72 0.32 -4.91
CA LEU A 73 11.03 0.58 -3.64
C LEU A 73 12.05 0.80 -2.52
N ARG A 74 12.06 1.99 -1.95
CA ARG A 74 12.87 2.39 -0.80
C ARG A 74 11.95 2.68 0.38
N ALA A 75 12.00 1.84 1.40
CA ALA A 75 11.06 1.95 2.51
C ALA A 75 11.69 1.44 3.81
N ASN A 76 11.58 2.22 4.88
CA ASN A 76 11.89 1.75 6.23
C ASN A 76 10.60 1.27 6.90
N LEU A 77 10.21 0.03 6.60
CA LEU A 77 8.96 -0.57 7.07
C LEU A 77 9.26 -1.89 7.79
N GLU A 78 8.54 -2.15 8.89
CA GLU A 78 8.57 -3.45 9.54
C GLU A 78 8.01 -4.53 8.60
N SER A 79 8.69 -5.66 8.51
CA SER A 79 8.42 -6.73 7.53
C SER A 79 7.03 -7.35 7.64
N GLN A 80 6.36 -7.21 8.78
CA GLN A 80 5.02 -7.74 9.02
C GLN A 80 3.90 -6.85 8.46
N LEU A 81 4.20 -5.60 8.08
CA LEU A 81 3.20 -4.60 7.70
C LEU A 81 2.91 -4.56 6.20
N TYR A 82 3.71 -5.24 5.38
CA TYR A 82 3.62 -5.10 3.93
C TYR A 82 3.85 -6.40 3.15
N ARG A 83 3.28 -6.44 1.95
CA ARG A 83 3.51 -7.52 0.98
C ARG A 83 3.95 -6.95 -0.36
N THR A 84 4.90 -7.62 -1.00
CA THR A 84 5.39 -7.26 -2.33
C THR A 84 5.12 -8.39 -3.34
N LYS A 85 4.75 -8.03 -4.56
CA LYS A 85 4.62 -8.98 -5.69
C LYS A 85 5.32 -8.43 -6.92
N GLN A 86 6.36 -9.11 -7.43
CA GLN A 86 7.14 -8.63 -8.57
C GLN A 86 7.71 -7.21 -8.33
N VAL A 87 8.28 -6.98 -7.15
CA VAL A 87 8.93 -5.71 -6.79
C VAL A 87 10.41 -5.95 -6.58
N THR A 88 11.26 -5.20 -7.28
CA THR A 88 12.69 -5.12 -6.97
C THR A 88 12.89 -4.10 -5.86
N LYS A 89 13.56 -4.52 -4.79
CA LYS A 89 13.94 -3.65 -3.66
C LYS A 89 15.41 -3.28 -3.80
N ARG A 90 15.76 -2.03 -3.54
CA ARG A 90 17.14 -1.65 -3.22
C ARG A 90 17.23 -1.44 -1.71
N LEU A 91 18.13 -2.20 -1.07
CA LEU A 91 18.47 -2.08 0.35
C LEU A 91 19.39 -0.88 0.55
#